data_AF-A0A529HYD4-F1
#
_entry.id   AF-A0A529HYD4-F1
#
_cell.length_a   1.000
_cell.length_b   1.000
_cell.length_c   1.000
_cell.angle_alpha   90.00
_cell.angle_beta   90.00
_cell.angle_gamma   90.00
#
_symmetry.space_group_name_H-M   'P 1'
#
loop_
_entity.id
_entity.type
_entity.pdbx_description
1 polymer ?
#
loop_
_entity_poly.entity_id
_entity_poly.type
_entity_poly.pdbx_seq_one_letter_code
_entity_poly.pdbx_strand_id
1 'polypeptide(L)'
;MVSIDVIVPQIAPRRWQELVIERLRADGHDVAVLHQAEAAAWPAAAKLAFAFEQRLFRRKGPGLGAPLDRLEARSGGRPVALRLD
;
A
#
# COMPACT_ATOMS: atom_id res chain seq x y z
N MET A 1 -8.33 8.58 18.09
CA MET A 1 -7.07 8.49 17.31
C MET A 1 -6.42 7.15 17.61
N VAL A 2 -6.18 6.32 16.60
CA VAL A 2 -5.84 4.89 16.73
C VAL A 2 -4.47 4.62 16.12
N SER A 3 -3.68 3.74 16.72
CA SER A 3 -2.40 3.27 16.16
C SER A 3 -2.63 2.13 15.18
N ILE A 4 -2.14 2.28 13.95
CA ILE A 4 -2.39 1.35 12.84
C ILE A 4 -1.05 0.93 12.24
N ASP A 5 -0.83 -0.39 12.17
CA ASP A 5 0.31 -0.95 11.45
C ASP A 5 -0.14 -1.32 10.03
N VAL A 6 0.49 -0.71 9.03
CA VAL A 6 0.28 -1.04 7.62
C VAL A 6 1.46 -1.88 7.14
N ILE A 7 1.18 -3.11 6.74
CA ILE A 7 2.19 -4.02 6.21
C ILE A 7 2.23 -3.86 4.71
N VAL A 8 3.41 -3.56 4.21
CA VAL A 8 3.64 -3.39 2.78
C VAL A 8 4.72 -4.37 2.33
N PRO A 9 4.60 -4.92 1.12
CA PRO A 9 5.66 -5.74 0.57
C PRO A 9 6.92 -4.89 0.40
N GLN A 10 8.08 -5.47 0.74
CA GLN A 10 9.35 -4.75 0.64
C GLN A 10 9.68 -4.33 -0.80
N ILE A 11 9.26 -5.14 -1.77
CA ILE A 11 9.50 -4.95 -3.20
C ILE A 11 8.16 -4.70 -3.89
N ALA A 12 8.11 -3.68 -4.74
CA ALA A 12 6.95 -3.34 -5.56
C ALA A 12 5.64 -3.12 -4.77
N PRO A 13 5.63 -2.31 -3.68
CA PRO A 13 4.38 -1.92 -3.02
C PRO A 13 3.41 -1.25 -3.97
N ARG A 14 2.12 -1.30 -3.64
CA ARG A 14 1.06 -0.80 -4.52
C ARG A 14 0.67 0.62 -4.18
N ARG A 15 0.27 1.38 -5.20
CA ARG A 15 -0.17 2.77 -5.03
C ARG A 15 -1.31 2.93 -4.02
N TRP A 16 -2.21 1.96 -3.91
CA TRP A 16 -3.27 2.04 -2.90
C TRP A 16 -2.73 2.00 -1.46
N GLN A 17 -1.61 1.31 -1.21
CA GLN A 17 -1.01 1.22 0.12
C GLN A 17 -0.45 2.58 0.55
N GLU A 18 0.26 3.25 -0.37
CA GLU A 18 0.71 4.63 -0.19
C GLU A 18 -0.47 5.56 0.14
N LEU A 19 -1.51 5.50 -0.69
CA LEU A 19 -2.69 6.37 -0.56
C LEU A 19 -3.49 6.10 0.72
N VAL A 20 -3.56 4.86 1.18
CA VAL A 20 -4.15 4.51 2.49
C VAL A 20 -3.30 5.07 3.62
N ILE A 21 -1.97 4.90 3.58
CA ILE A 21 -1.05 5.46 4.59
C ILE A 21 -1.19 6.98 4.67
N GLU A 22 -1.20 7.67 3.52
CA GLU A 22 -1.37 9.12 3.46
C GLU A 22 -2.69 9.58 4.06
N ARG A 23 -3.81 8.92 3.71
CA ARG A 23 -5.14 9.27 4.22
C ARG A 23 -5.27 9.02 5.72
N LEU A 24 -4.81 7.87 6.20
CA LEU A 24 -4.84 7.55 7.63
C LEU A 24 -4.02 8.56 8.45
N ARG A 25 -2.88 9.02 7.92
CA ARG A 25 -2.09 10.09 8.55
C ARG A 25 -2.80 11.43 8.52
N ALA A 26 -3.43 11.78 7.40
CA ALA A 26 -4.20 13.03 7.28
C ALA A 26 -5.37 13.07 8.29
N ASP A 27 -5.98 11.93 8.57
CA ASP A 27 -7.03 11.76 9.59
C ASP A 27 -6.48 11.73 11.03
N GLY A 28 -5.15 11.85 11.20
CA GLY A 28 -4.47 11.94 12.48
C GLY A 28 -4.07 10.61 13.10
N HIS A 29 -4.22 9.47 12.43
CA HIS A 29 -3.83 8.18 12.99
C HIS A 29 -2.30 8.05 13.15
N ASP A 30 -1.86 7.30 14.17
CA ASP A 30 -0.45 6.92 14.30
C ASP A 30 -0.18 5.71 13.41
N VAL A 31 0.44 5.93 12.26
CA VAL A 31 0.62 4.91 11.22
C VAL A 31 2.06 4.42 11.15
N ALA A 32 2.27 3.17 11.55
CA ALA A 32 3.51 2.44 11.31
C ALA A 32 3.46 1.77 9.93
N VAL A 33 4.60 1.72 9.24
CA VAL A 33 4.77 1.02 7.96
C VAL A 33 5.78 -0.09 8.18
N LEU A 34 5.33 -1.34 8.07
CA LEU A 34 6.14 -2.52 8.30
C LEU A 34 6.40 -3.23 6.97
N HIS A 35 7.63 -3.66 6.73
CA HIS A 35 7.95 -4.46 5.54
C HIS A 35 7.66 -5.93 5.79
N GLN A 36 6.92 -6.55 4.87
CA GLN A 36 6.78 -8.00 4.82
C GLN A 36 8.03 -8.62 4.20
N ALA A 37 8.67 -9.56 4.92
CA ALA A 37 9.91 -10.22 4.49
C ALA A 37 9.70 -11.17 3.29
N GLU A 38 8.54 -11.83 3.21
CA GLU A 38 8.13 -12.66 2.07
C GLU A 38 6.88 -12.06 1.45
N ALA A 39 7.07 -11.15 0.49
CA ALA A 39 5.98 -10.68 -0.34
C ALA A 39 5.74 -11.68 -1.48
N ALA A 40 4.61 -12.40 -1.43
CA ALA A 40 4.17 -13.19 -2.57
C ALA A 40 3.97 -12.25 -3.78
N ALA A 41 4.67 -12.52 -4.88
CA ALA A 41 4.49 -11.74 -6.10
C ALA A 41 3.03 -11.88 -6.58
N TRP A 42 2.40 -10.75 -6.91
CA TRP A 42 1.05 -10.75 -7.44
C TRP A 42 0.96 -11.65 -8.68
N PRO A 43 -0.11 -12.47 -8.81
CA PRO A 43 -0.29 -13.33 -9.97
C PRO A 43 -0.24 -12.52 -11.28
N ALA A 44 0.37 -13.08 -12.33
CA ALA A 44 0.49 -12.41 -13.62
C ALA A 44 -0.88 -11.98 -14.18
N ALA A 45 -1.91 -12.82 -13.98
CA ALA A 45 -3.28 -12.51 -14.37
C ALA A 45 -3.82 -11.22 -13.73
N ALA A 46 -3.52 -10.97 -12.46
CA ALA A 46 -3.96 -9.76 -11.78
C ALA A 46 -3.25 -8.52 -12.32
N LYS A 47 -1.94 -8.61 -12.63
CA LYS A 47 -1.20 -7.52 -13.29
C LYS A 47 -1.82 -7.16 -14.64
N LEU A 48 -2.21 -8.17 -15.42
CA LEU A 48 -2.88 -7.99 -16.71
C LEU A 48 -4.26 -7.35 -16.54
N ALA A 49 -5.04 -7.77 -15.55
CA ALA A 49 -6.33 -7.17 -15.24
C ALA A 49 -6.19 -5.67 -14.91
N PHE A 50 -5.21 -5.29 -14.09
CA PHE A 50 -4.97 -3.87 -13.77
C PHE A 50 -4.53 -3.04 -14.98
N ALA A 51 -3.69 -3.60 -15.87
CA ALA A 51 -3.31 -2.94 -17.11
C ALA A 51 -4.52 -2.77 -18.05
N PHE A 52 -5.39 -3.78 -18.10
CA PHE A 52 -6.64 -3.73 -18.86
C PHE A 52 -7.59 -2.67 -18.32
N GLU A 53 -7.79 -2.60 -16.99
CA GLU A 53 -8.61 -1.56 -16.36
C GLU A 53 -8.08 -0.16 -16.67
N GLN A 54 -6.77 0.06 -16.58
CA GLN A 54 -6.17 1.37 -16.87
C GLN A 54 -6.45 1.80 -18.32
N ARG A 55 -6.37 0.86 -19.26
CA ARG A 55 -6.67 1.08 -20.69
C ARG A 55 -8.16 1.33 -20.92
N LEU A 56 -9.04 0.54 -20.31
CA LEU A 56 -10.49 0.65 -20.47
C LEU A 56 -11.02 1.99 -19.94
N PHE A 57 -10.61 2.37 -18.73
CA PHE A 57 -11.09 3.58 -18.07
C PHE A 57 -10.35 4.87 -18.48
N ARG A 58 -9.41 4.79 -19.44
CA ARG A 58 -8.60 5.93 -19.95
C ARG A 58 -8.05 6.82 -18.82
N ARG A 59 -7.68 6.22 -17.69
CA ARG A 59 -7.22 6.97 -16.50
C ARG A 59 -5.87 7.62 -16.81
N LYS A 60 -5.76 8.93 -16.65
CA LYS A 60 -4.53 9.73 -16.90
C LYS A 60 -3.47 9.60 -15.79
N GLY A 61 -3.37 8.45 -15.12
CA GLY A 61 -2.38 8.26 -14.06
C GLY A 61 -2.21 6.79 -13.65
N PRO A 62 -1.20 6.50 -12.80
CA PRO A 62 -0.99 5.15 -12.30
C PRO A 62 -2.22 4.64 -11.53
N GLY A 63 -2.69 3.44 -11.86
CA GLY A 63 -3.81 2.82 -11.15
C GLY A 63 -3.48 2.49 -9.69
N LEU A 64 -4.49 2.14 -8.90
CA LEU A 64 -4.32 1.71 -7.50
C LEU A 64 -3.44 0.46 -7.39
N GLY A 65 -3.50 -0.44 -8.37
CA GLY A 65 -2.63 -1.62 -8.48
C GLY A 65 -1.26 -1.35 -9.11
N ALA A 66 -0.93 -0.12 -9.47
CA ALA A 66 0.39 0.20 -10.02
C ALA A 66 1.48 -0.09 -8.97
N PRO A 67 2.57 -0.79 -9.34
CA PRO A 67 3.72 -0.96 -8.46
C PRO A 67 4.42 0.39 -8.26
N LEU A 68 4.95 0.59 -7.06
CA LEU A 68 5.85 1.66 -6.66
C LEU A 68 7.23 1.06 -6.41
N ASP A 69 8.29 1.86 -6.48
CA ASP A 69 9.65 1.35 -6.27
C ASP A 69 9.88 0.94 -4.81
N ARG A 70 9.47 1.79 -3.86
CA ARG A 70 9.63 1.53 -2.42
C ARG A 70 8.70 2.40 -1.59
N LEU A 71 8.22 1.85 -0.48
CA LEU A 71 7.65 2.61 0.63
C LEU A 71 8.59 2.50 1.82
N GLU A 72 8.96 3.62 2.44
CA GLU A 72 9.86 3.61 3.59
C GLU A 72 9.17 3.01 4.83
N ALA A 73 9.87 2.09 5.49
CA ALA A 73 9.42 1.55 6.76
C ALA A 73 9.44 2.66 7.82
N ARG A 74 8.44 2.63 8.70
CA ARG A 74 8.30 3.60 9.78
C ARG A 74 7.78 2.91 11.02
N SER A 75 8.46 3.12 12.14
CA SER A 75 7.97 2.63 13.43
C SER A 75 6.87 3.55 13.97
N GLY A 76 5.79 2.96 14.47
CA GLY A 76 4.79 3.66 15.28
C GLY A 76 5.32 3.97 16.68
N GLY A 77 4.79 5.01 17.32
CA GLY A 77 5.18 5.41 18.68
C GLY A 77 4.29 4.80 19.76
N ARG A 78 3.21 4.13 19.37
CA ARG A 78 2.16 3.63 20.28
C ARG A 78 1.86 2.15 20.05
N PRO A 79 1.34 1.45 21.06
CA PRO A 79 0.85 0.08 20.91
C PRO A 79 -0.17 -0.01 19.77
N VAL A 80 0.00 -1.00 18.89
CA VAL A 80 -0.86 -1.22 17.73
C VAL A 80 -2.27 -1.63 18.17
N ALA A 81 -3.27 -1.00 17.57
CA ALA A 81 -4.67 -1.33 17.79
C ALA A 81 -5.33 -1.96 16.55
N LEU A 82 -4.77 -1.73 15.35
CA LEU A 82 -5.23 -2.32 14.10
C LEU A 82 -4.04 -2.66 13.20
N ARG A 83 -4.12 -3.79 12.49
CA ARG A 83 -3.14 -4.23 11.51
C ARG A 83 -3.81 -4.38 10.14
N LEU A 84 -3.22 -3.81 9.10
CA LEU A 84 -3.65 -3.90 7.71
C LEU A 84 -2.57 -4.63 6.90
N ASP A 85 -2.92 -5.72 6.23
CA ASP A 85 -2.06 -6.52 5.36
C ASP A 85 -2.47 -6.48 3.87
#